data_AF-A0A316JCK7-F1
#
_entry.id   AF-A0A316JCK7-F1
#
_cell.length_a   1.000
_cell.length_b   1.000
_cell.length_c   1.000
_cell.angle_alpha   90.00
_cell.angle_beta   90.00
_cell.angle_gamma   90.00
#
_symmetry.space_group_name_H-M   'P 1'
#
loop_
_entity.id
_entity.type
_entity.pdbx_description
1 polymer ?
#
loop_
_entity_poly.entity_id
_entity_poly.type
_entity_poly.pdbx_seq_one_letter_code
_entity_poly.pdbx_strand_id
1 'polypeptide(L)'
;MGESVKRAAEIGLLGPSKTLPGYSIKSLTETPNGTYVRQTKEAGDKWQVPEGHAVRGVSALIDAEGRVIQQWQKTAVEPTAADIAETLKAAFADYEPFAVLQPAPAVSDMDLLTLIPCNDWHINLLTWGRETGTNWDLETAERVIGRGIDDAIARSPSAGVAIVLGGGDLTHSDNSENRTARSGNVLDVDGRYPKGIEVACRLKVRTIDAALRRNQHVIVRVLPGNHDEHTAVAVAYFLLAWYRNESRVTVDVDPSLFFYHQHGDVMLAATHGHTVKLQNMPQIMAHRRAEMWGATKFRYCHGFHIHHQSKFATEGGGVICESHQAPIPQDAWHYGAGFLSGRSLQTITYHARYGEISRVRVAMIDDGPMATNDNETQRRRREENQRLRG
;
A
#
# COMPACT_ATOMS: atom_id res chain seq x y z
N MET A 1 13.87 60.46 -0.15
CA MET A 1 15.17 60.51 -0.84
C MET A 1 15.69 59.15 -1.32
N GLY A 2 15.22 57.99 -0.81
CA GLY A 2 15.72 56.66 -1.22
C GLY A 2 15.23 56.12 -2.58
N GLU A 3 13.97 56.37 -2.98
CA GLU A 3 13.43 55.87 -4.26
C GLU A 3 13.98 56.61 -5.49
N SER A 4 14.32 57.88 -5.34
CA SER A 4 14.86 58.74 -6.41
C SER A 4 16.26 58.31 -6.86
N VAL A 5 17.10 57.84 -5.94
CA VAL A 5 18.47 57.39 -6.24
C VAL A 5 18.45 56.02 -6.91
N LYS A 6 17.53 55.13 -6.49
CA LYS A 6 17.36 53.80 -7.08
C LYS A 6 16.83 53.88 -8.52
N ARG A 7 15.86 54.76 -8.78
CA ARG A 7 15.34 55.06 -10.13
C ARG A 7 16.39 55.69 -11.05
N ALA A 8 17.23 56.60 -10.53
CA ALA A 8 18.28 57.26 -11.30
C ALA A 8 19.43 56.30 -11.68
N ALA A 9 19.73 55.31 -10.84
CA ALA A 9 20.68 54.25 -11.15
C ALA A 9 20.12 53.25 -12.19
N GLU A 10 18.84 52.88 -12.10
CA GLU A 10 18.18 51.94 -13.03
C GLU A 10 18.11 52.44 -14.48
N ILE A 11 18.04 53.76 -14.71
CA ILE A 11 18.01 54.37 -16.06
C ILE A 11 19.36 54.90 -16.53
N GLY A 12 20.46 54.59 -15.83
CA GLY A 12 21.82 54.84 -16.29
C GLY A 12 22.32 56.29 -16.21
N LEU A 13 21.77 57.12 -15.32
CA LEU A 13 22.11 58.55 -15.21
C LEU A 13 23.44 58.85 -14.47
N LEU A 14 24.17 57.85 -13.99
CA LEU A 14 25.42 58.03 -13.21
C LEU A 14 26.63 57.22 -13.74
N GLY A 15 26.62 56.79 -15.01
CA GLY A 15 27.74 56.10 -15.65
C GLY A 15 27.62 56.09 -17.18
N PRO A 16 28.64 55.64 -17.94
CA PRO A 16 28.69 55.82 -19.40
C PRO A 16 27.43 55.27 -20.09
N SER A 17 26.66 56.19 -20.66
CA SER A 17 25.22 56.11 -20.88
C SER A 17 24.78 55.41 -22.17
N LYS A 18 25.54 54.43 -22.66
CA LYS A 18 25.11 53.62 -23.80
C LYS A 18 25.26 52.14 -23.51
N THR A 19 24.24 51.57 -22.87
CA THR A 19 23.92 50.15 -23.08
C THR A 19 23.28 49.99 -24.46
N LEU A 20 23.70 48.95 -25.19
CA LEU A 20 22.98 48.55 -26.39
C LEU A 20 21.57 48.10 -25.98
N PRO A 21 20.51 48.36 -26.78
CA PRO A 21 19.17 47.84 -26.50
C PRO A 21 19.20 46.33 -26.22
N GLY A 22 18.64 45.89 -25.09
CA GLY A 22 18.67 44.49 -24.63
C GLY A 22 19.89 44.08 -23.81
N TYR A 23 20.74 45.03 -23.38
CA TYR A 23 21.91 44.79 -22.53
C TYR A 23 21.88 45.65 -21.25
N SER A 24 22.34 45.08 -20.13
CA SER A 24 22.51 45.73 -18.84
C SER A 24 23.99 45.78 -18.44
N ILE A 25 24.39 46.80 -17.66
CA ILE A 25 25.77 46.92 -17.15
C ILE A 25 25.95 45.94 -15.99
N LYS A 26 26.89 44.99 -16.14
CA LYS A 26 27.24 43.99 -15.13
C LYS A 26 28.27 44.50 -14.13
N SER A 27 29.23 45.30 -14.58
CA SER A 27 30.26 45.92 -13.71
C SER A 27 30.91 47.13 -14.39
N LEU A 28 31.36 48.08 -13.58
CA LEU A 28 32.20 49.22 -13.96
C LEU A 28 33.54 49.08 -13.24
N THR A 29 34.64 49.20 -13.98
CA THR A 29 35.98 49.20 -13.39
C THR A 29 36.72 50.44 -13.83
N GLU A 30 37.05 51.30 -12.87
CA GLU A 30 37.89 52.48 -13.14
C GLU A 30 39.35 52.06 -13.23
N THR A 31 39.99 52.43 -14.33
CA THR A 31 41.43 52.25 -14.52
C THR A 31 42.06 53.60 -14.87
N PRO A 32 43.38 53.77 -14.69
CA PRO A 32 44.07 55.01 -15.08
C PRO A 32 43.90 55.39 -16.55
N ASN A 33 43.53 54.43 -17.41
CA ASN A 33 43.31 54.60 -18.84
C ASN A 33 41.82 54.75 -19.22
N GLY A 34 40.93 54.90 -18.24
CA GLY A 34 39.49 55.08 -18.44
C GLY A 34 38.63 54.00 -17.76
N THR A 35 37.31 54.15 -17.86
CA THR A 35 36.33 53.24 -17.27
C THR A 35 36.05 52.07 -18.21
N TYR A 36 36.33 50.84 -17.78
CA TYR A 36 35.92 49.63 -18.48
C TYR A 36 34.49 49.25 -18.08
N VAL A 37 33.60 49.14 -19.07
CA VAL A 37 32.19 48.76 -18.89
C VAL A 37 31.98 47.33 -19.37
N ARG A 38 31.59 46.43 -18.47
CA ARG A 38 31.19 45.07 -18.85
C ARG A 38 29.67 45.01 -18.95
N GLN A 39 29.15 44.77 -20.14
CA GLN A 39 27.71 44.60 -20.40
C GLN A 39 27.35 43.12 -20.53
N THR A 40 26.13 42.77 -20.13
CA THR A 40 25.51 41.45 -20.31
C THR A 40 24.11 41.63 -20.88
N LYS A 41 23.55 40.60 -21.53
CA LYS A 41 22.14 40.67 -21.93
C LYS A 41 21.25 40.97 -20.71
N GLU A 42 20.19 41.74 -20.91
CA GLU A 42 19.16 41.94 -19.89
C GLU A 42 18.64 40.57 -19.40
N ALA A 43 18.31 40.49 -18.11
CA ALA A 43 17.75 39.28 -17.55
C ALA A 43 16.42 38.99 -18.27
N GLY A 44 16.24 37.73 -18.70
CA GLY A 44 14.96 37.29 -19.24
C GLY A 44 13.86 37.29 -18.18
N ASP A 45 12.66 36.92 -18.58
CA ASP A 45 11.52 36.82 -17.68
C ASP A 45 11.79 35.89 -16.49
N LYS A 46 11.15 36.18 -15.36
CA LYS A 46 11.20 35.30 -14.20
C LYS A 46 10.62 33.94 -14.60
N TRP A 47 11.44 32.91 -14.44
CA TRP A 47 10.98 31.55 -14.67
C TRP A 47 9.83 31.20 -13.71
N GLN A 48 8.76 30.63 -14.26
CA GLN A 48 7.63 30.08 -13.52
C GLN A 48 7.56 28.58 -13.79
N VAL A 49 7.06 27.83 -12.80
CA VAL A 49 6.77 26.41 -12.99
C VAL A 49 5.72 26.30 -14.11
N PRO A 50 5.96 25.49 -15.15
CA PRO A 50 4.98 25.28 -16.21
C PRO A 50 3.64 24.79 -15.64
N GLU A 51 2.54 25.22 -16.24
CA GLU A 51 1.20 24.78 -15.84
C GLU A 51 1.09 23.25 -15.88
N GLY A 52 0.54 22.65 -14.82
CA GLY A 52 0.45 21.19 -14.66
C GLY A 52 1.72 20.48 -14.16
N HIS A 53 2.83 21.20 -13.94
CA HIS A 53 4.03 20.64 -13.32
C HIS A 53 4.08 20.91 -11.80
N ALA A 54 4.60 19.95 -11.03
CA ALA A 54 4.98 20.13 -9.63
C ALA A 54 6.52 20.11 -9.48
N VAL A 55 7.05 20.86 -8.50
CA VAL A 55 8.50 20.85 -8.18
C VAL A 55 8.85 19.57 -7.43
N ARG A 56 9.62 18.69 -8.06
CA ARG A 56 10.08 17.40 -7.49
C ARG A 56 11.30 17.55 -6.59
N GLY A 57 12.12 18.55 -6.88
CA GLY A 57 13.37 18.71 -6.14
C GLY A 57 14.05 20.03 -6.45
N VAL A 58 14.75 20.51 -5.43
CA VAL A 58 15.54 21.73 -5.48
C VAL A 58 16.99 21.36 -5.22
N SER A 59 17.87 21.68 -6.16
CA SER A 59 19.32 21.60 -5.95
C SER A 59 19.89 23.01 -5.92
N ALA A 60 20.75 23.31 -4.94
CA ALA A 60 21.35 24.63 -4.79
C ALA A 60 22.89 24.53 -4.80
N LEU A 61 23.54 25.44 -5.52
CA LEU A 61 24.96 25.71 -5.40
C LEU A 61 25.14 26.76 -4.31
N ILE A 62 25.94 26.45 -3.29
CA ILE A 62 26.24 27.33 -2.17
C ILE A 62 27.71 27.75 -2.16
N ASP A 63 28.02 28.92 -1.59
CA ASP A 63 29.39 29.35 -1.32
C ASP A 63 29.96 28.73 -0.02
N ALA A 64 31.19 29.11 0.33
CA ALA A 64 31.89 28.61 1.52
C ALA A 64 31.20 29.03 2.84
N GLU A 65 30.38 30.08 2.82
CA GLU A 65 29.62 30.57 3.96
C GLU A 65 28.16 30.06 3.99
N GLY A 66 27.79 29.18 3.05
CA GLY A 66 26.47 28.56 2.97
C GLY A 66 25.39 29.40 2.28
N ARG A 67 25.75 30.48 1.58
CA ARG A 67 24.81 31.32 0.83
C ARG A 67 24.54 30.73 -0.55
N VAL A 68 23.27 30.73 -0.97
CA VAL A 68 22.86 30.19 -2.28
C VAL A 68 23.34 31.12 -3.41
N ILE A 69 24.20 30.58 -4.29
CA ILE A 69 24.68 31.23 -5.51
C ILE A 69 23.69 31.00 -6.66
N GLN A 70 23.19 29.77 -6.78
CA GLN A 70 22.30 29.36 -7.86
C GLN A 70 21.42 28.20 -7.42
N GLN A 71 20.22 28.11 -7.99
CA GLN A 71 19.27 27.04 -7.70
C GLN A 71 18.73 26.45 -9.00
N TRP A 72 18.59 25.13 -9.05
CA TRP A 72 17.91 24.39 -10.10
C TRP A 72 16.63 23.79 -9.54
N GLN A 73 15.50 24.05 -10.19
CA GLN A 73 14.20 23.46 -9.88
C GLN A 73 13.90 22.37 -10.91
N LYS A 74 13.72 21.14 -10.44
CA LYS A 74 13.31 20.00 -11.27
C LYS A 74 11.79 19.86 -11.15
N THR A 75 11.08 19.87 -12.28
CA THR A 75 9.61 19.75 -12.28
C THR A 75 9.13 18.62 -13.18
N ALA A 76 7.96 18.06 -12.88
CA ALA A 76 7.33 16.99 -13.66
C ALA A 76 5.80 17.13 -13.66
N VAL A 77 5.15 16.66 -14.73
CA VAL A 77 3.71 16.43 -14.75
C VAL A 77 3.44 15.11 -14.03
N GLU A 78 2.70 15.13 -12.93
CA GLU A 78 2.26 13.91 -12.26
C GLU A 78 0.72 13.88 -12.25
N PRO A 79 0.09 12.83 -12.80
CA PRO A 79 -1.33 12.65 -12.64
C PRO A 79 -1.65 12.41 -11.16
N THR A 80 -2.63 13.14 -10.63
CA THR A 80 -3.07 12.94 -9.25
C THR A 80 -3.78 11.58 -9.12
N ALA A 81 -3.92 11.06 -7.90
CA ALA A 81 -4.70 9.85 -7.67
C ALA A 81 -6.16 9.97 -8.19
N ALA A 82 -6.72 11.18 -8.17
CA ALA A 82 -8.03 11.46 -8.76
C ALA A 82 -8.00 11.42 -10.29
N ASP A 83 -6.97 11.97 -10.93
CA ASP A 83 -6.79 11.90 -12.39
C ASP A 83 -6.60 10.46 -12.87
N ILE A 84 -5.85 9.65 -12.11
CA ILE A 84 -5.67 8.23 -12.38
C ILE A 84 -7.01 7.50 -12.20
N ALA A 85 -7.76 7.77 -11.13
CA ALA A 85 -9.06 7.15 -10.89
C ALA A 85 -10.08 7.51 -11.99
N GLU A 86 -10.17 8.77 -12.41
CA GLU A 86 -11.04 9.20 -13.51
C GLU A 86 -10.60 8.63 -14.85
N THR A 87 -9.28 8.56 -15.11
CA THR A 87 -8.73 7.90 -16.30
C THR A 87 -9.09 6.42 -16.32
N LEU A 88 -8.96 5.73 -15.19
CA LEU A 88 -9.33 4.32 -15.06
C LEU A 88 -10.84 4.12 -15.22
N LYS A 89 -11.68 4.95 -14.58
CA LYS A 89 -13.15 4.90 -14.76
C LYS A 89 -13.55 5.08 -16.23
N ALA A 90 -12.97 6.06 -16.91
CA ALA A 90 -13.20 6.30 -18.33
C ALA A 90 -12.71 5.12 -19.18
N ALA A 91 -11.53 4.57 -18.88
CA ALA A 91 -10.97 3.42 -19.60
C ALA A 91 -11.80 2.14 -19.41
N PHE A 92 -12.51 1.99 -18.29
CA PHE A 92 -13.38 0.84 -18.02
C PHE A 92 -14.86 1.06 -18.35
N ALA A 93 -15.26 2.26 -18.80
CA ALA A 93 -16.66 2.59 -19.08
C ALA A 93 -17.29 1.66 -20.13
N ASP A 94 -16.53 1.32 -21.18
CA ASP A 94 -16.96 0.46 -22.28
C ASP A 94 -16.50 -1.00 -22.14
N TYR A 95 -15.83 -1.35 -21.04
CA TYR A 95 -15.37 -2.71 -20.80
C TYR A 95 -16.54 -3.55 -20.27
N GLU A 96 -16.74 -4.76 -20.77
CA GLU A 96 -17.67 -5.70 -20.13
C GLU A 96 -16.97 -6.38 -18.94
N PRO A 97 -17.57 -6.40 -17.73
CA PRO A 97 -16.99 -7.13 -16.61
C PRO A 97 -16.95 -8.62 -16.90
N PHE A 98 -15.77 -9.23 -16.78
CA PHE A 98 -15.59 -10.68 -16.90
C PHE A 98 -15.91 -11.43 -15.59
N ALA A 99 -16.27 -10.70 -14.53
CA ALA A 99 -16.62 -11.30 -13.25
C ALA A 99 -17.88 -12.16 -13.41
N VAL A 100 -17.72 -13.47 -13.30
CA VAL A 100 -18.87 -14.38 -13.23
C VAL A 100 -19.60 -14.09 -11.91
N LEU A 101 -20.85 -13.63 -12.02
CA LEU A 101 -21.71 -13.41 -10.86
C LEU A 101 -21.77 -14.69 -10.04
N GLN A 102 -21.38 -14.59 -8.77
CA GLN A 102 -21.43 -15.74 -7.87
C GLN A 102 -22.90 -16.02 -7.50
N PRO A 103 -23.34 -17.27 -7.35
CA PRO A 103 -24.68 -17.52 -6.86
C PRO A 103 -24.84 -16.98 -5.44
N ALA A 104 -26.03 -16.45 -5.12
CA ALA A 104 -26.36 -16.08 -3.75
C ALA A 104 -26.47 -17.32 -2.86
N PRO A 105 -26.01 -17.24 -1.60
CA PRO A 105 -26.20 -18.33 -0.66
C PRO A 105 -27.70 -18.52 -0.40
N ALA A 106 -28.16 -19.77 -0.42
CA ALA A 106 -29.56 -20.09 -0.22
C ALA A 106 -30.06 -19.73 1.18
N VAL A 107 -29.18 -19.82 2.19
CA VAL A 107 -29.48 -19.48 3.59
C VAL A 107 -28.26 -18.77 4.20
N SER A 108 -28.53 -17.72 4.95
CA SER A 108 -27.55 -16.92 5.69
C SER A 108 -28.25 -16.29 6.90
N ASP A 109 -27.53 -16.12 8.00
CA ASP A 109 -28.05 -15.42 9.17
C ASP A 109 -27.71 -13.92 9.10
N MET A 110 -28.75 -13.09 8.98
CA MET A 110 -28.60 -11.63 8.85
C MET A 110 -28.10 -10.95 10.12
N ASP A 111 -28.24 -11.60 11.29
CA ASP A 111 -27.66 -11.11 12.54
C ASP A 111 -26.14 -11.36 12.59
N LEU A 112 -25.57 -12.12 11.65
CA LEU A 112 -24.14 -12.41 11.60
C LEU A 112 -23.38 -11.50 10.62
N LEU A 113 -22.14 -11.20 11.01
CA LEU A 113 -21.11 -10.58 10.18
C LEU A 113 -19.81 -11.38 10.27
N THR A 114 -19.23 -11.77 9.14
CA THR A 114 -17.93 -12.47 9.09
C THR A 114 -16.82 -11.55 8.59
N LEU A 115 -15.85 -11.24 9.45
CA LEU A 115 -14.60 -10.58 9.07
C LEU A 115 -13.60 -11.59 8.51
N ILE A 116 -13.04 -11.24 7.36
CA ILE A 116 -11.97 -11.98 6.67
C ILE A 116 -10.75 -11.05 6.64
N PRO A 117 -9.89 -11.07 7.67
CA PRO A 117 -8.65 -10.29 7.68
C PRO A 117 -7.67 -10.87 6.66
N CYS A 118 -7.34 -10.08 5.65
CA CYS A 118 -6.24 -10.36 4.72
C CYS A 118 -4.97 -9.68 5.26
N ASN A 119 -4.36 -10.31 6.26
CA ASN A 119 -3.27 -9.74 7.04
C ASN A 119 -1.89 -9.93 6.39
N ASP A 120 -1.24 -8.84 5.98
CA ASP A 120 0.18 -8.79 5.59
C ASP A 120 0.59 -9.94 4.64
N TRP A 121 -0.07 -10.02 3.48
CA TRP A 121 0.15 -11.12 2.55
C TRP A 121 1.51 -11.08 1.86
N HIS A 122 2.14 -9.90 1.79
CA HIS A 122 3.47 -9.71 1.21
C HIS A 122 3.64 -10.48 -0.10
N ILE A 123 2.63 -10.38 -0.99
CA ILE A 123 2.67 -11.04 -2.29
C ILE A 123 3.86 -10.50 -3.06
N ASN A 124 4.68 -11.40 -3.58
CA ASN A 124 6.01 -11.19 -4.19
C ASN A 124 7.22 -11.26 -3.25
N LEU A 125 7.05 -11.61 -1.98
CA LEU A 125 8.16 -12.02 -1.12
C LEU A 125 8.90 -13.23 -1.72
N LEU A 126 10.23 -13.19 -1.70
CA LEU A 126 11.11 -14.32 -1.96
C LEU A 126 11.84 -14.71 -0.68
N THR A 127 11.82 -16.00 -0.31
CA THR A 127 12.66 -16.51 0.79
C THR A 127 13.49 -17.69 0.32
N TRP A 128 14.73 -17.78 0.82
CA TRP A 128 15.64 -18.88 0.53
C TRP A 128 15.72 -19.85 1.70
N GLY A 129 15.27 -21.09 1.49
CA GLY A 129 15.12 -22.08 2.55
C GLY A 129 16.43 -22.49 3.23
N ARG A 130 17.60 -22.29 2.62
CA ARG A 130 18.88 -22.51 3.31
C ARG A 130 19.17 -21.46 4.38
N GLU A 131 18.63 -20.26 4.21
CA GLU A 131 18.81 -19.13 5.12
C GLU A 131 17.70 -19.08 6.16
N THR A 132 16.45 -19.08 5.71
CA THR A 132 15.27 -18.83 6.58
C THR A 132 14.49 -20.10 6.93
N GLY A 133 14.93 -21.27 6.42
CA GLY A 133 14.29 -22.56 6.67
C GLY A 133 13.11 -22.89 5.74
N THR A 134 12.60 -21.92 4.97
CA THR A 134 11.47 -22.12 4.04
C THR A 134 11.74 -21.44 2.69
N ASN A 135 11.47 -22.14 1.58
CA ASN A 135 11.42 -21.50 0.26
C ASN A 135 10.03 -20.89 0.03
N TRP A 136 9.99 -19.67 -0.48
CA TRP A 136 8.75 -18.96 -0.78
C TRP A 136 8.90 -18.13 -2.03
N ASP A 137 7.89 -18.17 -2.88
CA ASP A 137 7.81 -17.46 -4.16
C ASP A 137 6.35 -17.11 -4.48
N LEU A 138 6.11 -16.42 -5.60
CA LEU A 138 4.76 -15.99 -5.99
C LEU A 138 3.79 -17.15 -6.18
N GLU A 139 4.24 -18.26 -6.78
CA GLU A 139 3.39 -19.43 -7.05
C GLU A 139 2.96 -20.09 -5.74
N THR A 140 3.91 -20.25 -4.82
CA THR A 140 3.67 -20.79 -3.48
C THR A 140 2.74 -19.87 -2.69
N ALA A 141 2.96 -18.56 -2.72
CA ALA A 141 2.10 -17.58 -2.07
C ALA A 141 0.65 -17.68 -2.58
N GLU A 142 0.44 -17.64 -3.90
CA GLU A 142 -0.89 -17.74 -4.51
C GLU A 142 -1.60 -19.03 -4.14
N ARG A 143 -0.90 -20.16 -4.21
CA ARG A 143 -1.47 -21.47 -3.91
C ARG A 143 -1.80 -21.64 -2.42
N VAL A 144 -0.87 -21.32 -1.53
CA VAL A 144 -1.00 -21.59 -0.09
C VAL A 144 -2.00 -20.62 0.54
N ILE A 145 -1.87 -19.32 0.29
CA ILE A 145 -2.78 -18.30 0.82
C ILE A 145 -4.19 -18.52 0.25
N GLY A 146 -4.31 -18.73 -1.06
CA GLY A 146 -5.60 -18.94 -1.71
C GLY A 146 -6.36 -20.16 -1.15
N ARG A 147 -5.66 -21.29 -0.98
CA ARG A 147 -6.26 -22.49 -0.36
C ARG A 147 -6.65 -22.26 1.10
N GLY A 148 -5.80 -21.59 1.88
CA GLY A 148 -6.08 -21.29 3.27
C GLY A 148 -7.26 -20.34 3.46
N ILE A 149 -7.41 -19.34 2.60
CA ILE A 149 -8.60 -18.46 2.59
C ILE A 149 -9.86 -19.24 2.24
N ASP A 150 -9.81 -20.08 1.20
CA ASP A 150 -10.96 -20.90 0.81
C ASP A 150 -11.39 -21.84 1.96
N ASP A 151 -10.46 -22.51 2.63
CA ASP A 151 -10.76 -23.35 3.80
C ASP A 151 -11.35 -22.53 4.96
N ALA A 152 -10.73 -21.39 5.29
CA ALA A 152 -11.18 -20.55 6.39
C ALA A 152 -12.61 -20.04 6.17
N ILE A 153 -12.94 -19.60 4.95
CA ILE A 153 -14.29 -19.15 4.58
C ILE A 153 -15.25 -20.35 4.52
N ALA A 154 -14.84 -21.47 3.93
CA ALA A 154 -15.68 -22.66 3.80
C ALA A 154 -16.11 -23.28 5.14
N ARG A 155 -15.41 -22.98 6.23
CA ARG A 155 -15.76 -23.41 7.60
C ARG A 155 -16.43 -22.33 8.45
N SER A 156 -16.53 -21.08 7.98
CA SER A 156 -17.21 -20.00 8.73
C SER A 156 -18.72 -20.19 8.78
N PRO A 157 -19.46 -19.60 9.73
CA PRO A 157 -20.90 -19.44 9.57
C PRO A 157 -21.28 -18.66 8.28
N SER A 158 -22.39 -19.01 7.64
CA SER A 158 -22.96 -18.21 6.55
C SER A 158 -23.65 -16.97 7.12
N ALA A 159 -23.14 -15.78 6.79
CA ALA A 159 -23.55 -14.52 7.39
C ALA A 159 -24.29 -13.61 6.41
N GLY A 160 -25.08 -12.67 6.94
CA GLY A 160 -25.70 -11.62 6.13
C GLY A 160 -24.65 -10.73 5.50
N VAL A 161 -23.60 -10.40 6.26
CA VAL A 161 -22.49 -9.55 5.79
C VAL A 161 -21.17 -10.28 5.96
N ALA A 162 -20.27 -10.13 4.98
CA ALA A 162 -18.85 -10.37 5.18
C ALA A 162 -18.05 -9.11 4.91
N ILE A 163 -16.95 -8.94 5.63
CA ILE A 163 -15.97 -7.88 5.39
C ILE A 163 -14.67 -8.54 4.95
N VAL A 164 -14.26 -8.32 3.70
CA VAL A 164 -12.92 -8.65 3.22
C VAL A 164 -12.02 -7.45 3.49
N LEU A 165 -11.18 -7.55 4.52
CA LEU A 165 -10.34 -6.46 5.00
C LEU A 165 -8.88 -6.70 4.63
N GLY A 166 -8.38 -6.04 3.58
CA GLY A 166 -6.96 -5.85 3.32
C GLY A 166 -6.31 -5.05 4.44
N GLY A 167 -5.46 -5.70 5.23
CA GLY A 167 -4.83 -5.11 6.40
C GLY A 167 -3.65 -4.19 6.12
N GLY A 168 -3.31 -3.93 4.85
CA GLY A 168 -2.04 -3.35 4.42
C GLY A 168 -0.96 -4.40 4.20
N ASP A 169 0.14 -3.99 3.57
CA ASP A 169 1.24 -4.85 3.13
C ASP A 169 0.73 -6.05 2.31
N LEU A 170 -0.18 -5.78 1.37
CA LEU A 170 -0.67 -6.77 0.40
C LEU A 170 0.46 -7.27 -0.49
N THR A 171 1.30 -6.38 -1.00
CA THR A 171 2.50 -6.70 -1.77
C THR A 171 3.75 -6.47 -0.93
N HIS A 172 4.78 -7.31 -1.10
CA HIS A 172 6.03 -7.15 -0.37
C HIS A 172 6.82 -5.91 -0.86
N SER A 173 6.66 -5.53 -2.13
CA SER A 173 7.25 -4.32 -2.69
C SER A 173 6.27 -3.47 -3.50
N ASP A 174 6.35 -2.15 -3.33
CA ASP A 174 5.52 -1.14 -4.01
C ASP A 174 6.12 -0.62 -5.32
N ASN A 175 7.27 -1.13 -5.76
CA ASN A 175 7.99 -0.60 -6.93
C ASN A 175 8.93 -1.65 -7.55
N SER A 176 9.51 -1.30 -8.71
CA SER A 176 10.51 -2.15 -9.39
C SER A 176 11.94 -2.01 -8.84
N GLU A 177 12.17 -1.10 -7.89
CA GLU A 177 13.48 -0.94 -7.23
C GLU A 177 13.66 -1.91 -6.05
N ASN A 178 12.59 -2.62 -5.68
CA ASN A 178 12.54 -3.59 -4.59
C ASN A 178 13.02 -2.97 -3.27
N ARG A 179 12.51 -1.77 -2.97
CA ARG A 179 12.81 -1.05 -1.74
C ARG A 179 11.57 -0.46 -1.10
N THR A 180 11.53 -0.45 0.22
CA THR A 180 10.51 0.32 0.95
C THR A 180 10.71 1.81 0.69
N ALA A 181 9.62 2.53 0.41
CA ALA A 181 9.68 3.94 0.05
C ALA A 181 10.29 4.81 1.17
N ARG A 182 9.95 4.51 2.43
CA ARG A 182 10.35 5.34 3.57
C ARG A 182 11.70 5.01 4.17
N SER A 183 12.01 3.72 4.38
CA SER A 183 13.27 3.30 5.01
C SER A 183 14.37 2.94 4.02
N GLY A 184 14.04 2.73 2.74
CA GLY A 184 15.01 2.32 1.71
C GLY A 184 15.52 0.89 1.89
N ASN A 185 14.88 0.10 2.75
CA ASN A 185 15.26 -1.29 3.00
C ASN A 185 15.18 -2.08 1.69
N VAL A 186 16.22 -2.84 1.38
CA VAL A 186 16.21 -3.78 0.25
C VAL A 186 15.26 -4.92 0.58
N LEU A 187 14.46 -5.32 -0.41
CA LEU A 187 13.47 -6.36 -0.30
C LEU A 187 13.84 -7.51 -1.24
N ASP A 188 13.80 -8.73 -0.72
CA ASP A 188 13.96 -9.94 -1.52
C ASP A 188 12.61 -10.26 -2.18
N VAL A 189 12.56 -10.13 -3.50
CA VAL A 189 11.31 -10.31 -4.27
C VAL A 189 11.41 -11.40 -5.33
N ASP A 190 10.29 -12.08 -5.57
CA ASP A 190 10.13 -12.99 -6.69
C ASP A 190 9.48 -12.27 -7.88
N GLY A 191 10.12 -12.35 -9.05
CA GLY A 191 9.60 -11.85 -10.31
C GLY A 191 9.65 -10.32 -10.48
N ARG A 192 8.81 -9.81 -11.38
CA ARG A 192 8.70 -8.38 -11.69
C ARG A 192 7.52 -7.78 -10.94
N TYR A 193 7.62 -6.50 -10.57
CA TYR A 193 6.55 -5.77 -9.87
C TYR A 193 5.15 -5.96 -10.48
N PRO A 194 4.93 -5.85 -11.82
CA PRO A 194 3.61 -6.11 -12.40
C PRO A 194 3.08 -7.53 -12.18
N LYS A 195 3.96 -8.55 -12.15
CA LYS A 195 3.56 -9.94 -11.88
C LYS A 195 3.04 -10.10 -10.45
N GLY A 196 3.68 -9.41 -9.49
CA GLY A 196 3.21 -9.37 -8.10
C GLY A 196 1.82 -8.75 -7.96
N ILE A 197 1.58 -7.61 -8.63
CA ILE A 197 0.27 -6.96 -8.65
C ILE A 197 -0.80 -7.89 -9.25
N GLU A 198 -0.50 -8.56 -10.37
CA GLU A 198 -1.42 -9.47 -11.03
C GLU A 198 -1.86 -10.62 -10.09
N VAL A 199 -0.91 -11.23 -9.39
CA VAL A 199 -1.17 -12.29 -8.39
C VAL A 199 -1.99 -11.74 -7.22
N ALA A 200 -1.66 -10.55 -6.70
CA ALA A 200 -2.39 -9.92 -5.61
C ALA A 200 -3.86 -9.64 -5.99
N CYS A 201 -4.09 -9.11 -7.19
CA CYS A 201 -5.44 -8.90 -7.73
C CYS A 201 -6.22 -10.22 -7.86
N ARG A 202 -5.62 -11.28 -8.41
CA ARG A 202 -6.27 -12.60 -8.52
C ARG A 202 -6.64 -13.17 -7.15
N LEU A 203 -5.75 -13.10 -6.18
CA LEU A 203 -6.03 -13.57 -4.82
C LEU A 203 -7.16 -12.79 -4.15
N LYS A 204 -7.23 -11.47 -4.36
CA LYS A 204 -8.32 -10.64 -3.84
C LYS A 204 -9.66 -11.00 -4.48
N VAL A 205 -9.71 -11.14 -5.81
CA VAL A 205 -10.91 -11.59 -6.52
C VAL A 205 -11.36 -12.97 -6.03
N ARG A 206 -10.43 -13.93 -5.94
CA ARG A 206 -10.72 -15.28 -5.39
C ARG A 206 -11.31 -15.20 -3.97
N THR A 207 -10.77 -14.34 -3.12
CA THR A 207 -11.23 -14.16 -1.73
C THR A 207 -12.64 -13.58 -1.67
N ILE A 208 -12.92 -12.56 -2.48
CA ILE A 208 -14.24 -11.90 -2.53
C ILE A 208 -15.27 -12.86 -3.14
N ASP A 209 -14.93 -13.60 -4.18
CA ASP A 209 -15.81 -14.61 -4.78
C ASP A 209 -16.11 -15.76 -3.79
N ALA A 210 -15.13 -16.18 -2.99
CA ALA A 210 -15.35 -17.12 -1.90
C ALA A 210 -16.28 -16.56 -0.81
N ALA A 211 -16.12 -15.28 -0.46
CA ALA A 211 -17.01 -14.61 0.49
C ALA A 211 -18.44 -14.49 -0.05
N LEU A 212 -18.62 -14.15 -1.34
CA LEU A 212 -19.93 -14.01 -1.99
C LEU A 212 -20.71 -15.32 -2.06
N ARG A 213 -20.01 -16.46 -2.24
CA ARG A 213 -20.66 -17.78 -2.23
C ARG A 213 -21.26 -18.14 -0.87
N ARG A 214 -20.85 -17.47 0.20
CA ARG A 214 -21.24 -17.82 1.58
C ARG A 214 -22.06 -16.74 2.29
N ASN A 215 -22.01 -15.50 1.83
CA ASN A 215 -22.62 -14.35 2.50
C ASN A 215 -23.50 -13.53 1.55
N GLN A 216 -24.53 -12.86 2.07
CA GLN A 216 -25.49 -12.10 1.22
C GLN A 216 -24.89 -10.81 0.68
N HIS A 217 -24.03 -10.16 1.46
CA HIS A 217 -23.36 -8.94 1.09
C HIS A 217 -21.90 -8.98 1.50
N VAL A 218 -21.01 -8.44 0.66
CA VAL A 218 -19.57 -8.38 0.92
C VAL A 218 -19.11 -6.92 0.86
N ILE A 219 -18.55 -6.44 1.96
CA ILE A 219 -17.87 -5.16 2.02
C ILE A 219 -16.37 -5.41 1.85
N VAL A 220 -15.73 -4.66 0.97
CA VAL A 220 -14.30 -4.79 0.67
C VAL A 220 -13.62 -3.50 1.08
N ARG A 221 -12.56 -3.63 1.88
CA ARG A 221 -11.71 -2.52 2.28
C ARG A 221 -10.25 -2.92 2.13
N VAL A 222 -9.43 -2.08 1.50
CA VAL A 222 -7.97 -2.30 1.41
C VAL A 222 -7.28 -1.12 2.07
N LEU A 223 -6.74 -1.34 3.27
CA LEU A 223 -5.90 -0.36 3.95
C LEU A 223 -4.49 -0.40 3.34
N PRO A 224 -3.81 0.75 3.18
CA PRO A 224 -2.40 0.77 2.82
C PRO A 224 -1.52 0.42 4.02
N GLY A 225 -0.47 -0.34 3.77
CA GLY A 225 0.64 -0.59 4.69
C GLY A 225 1.88 0.21 4.31
N ASN A 226 3.01 -0.10 4.94
CA ASN A 226 4.28 0.58 4.65
C ASN A 226 5.08 -0.07 3.50
N HIS A 227 4.61 -1.21 2.98
CA HIS A 227 5.17 -1.88 1.79
C HIS A 227 4.36 -1.64 0.51
N ASP A 228 3.15 -1.08 0.59
CA ASP A 228 2.21 -1.02 -0.54
C ASP A 228 1.36 0.26 -0.57
N GLU A 229 1.93 1.41 -0.18
CA GLU A 229 1.23 2.70 -0.11
C GLU A 229 0.50 3.07 -1.42
N HIS A 230 1.11 2.80 -2.58
CA HIS A 230 0.53 3.05 -3.89
C HIS A 230 -0.27 1.84 -4.42
N THR A 231 0.29 0.64 -4.27
CA THR A 231 -0.33 -0.58 -4.78
C THR A 231 -1.67 -0.87 -4.11
N ALA A 232 -1.82 -0.61 -2.81
CA ALA A 232 -3.09 -0.78 -2.10
C ALA A 232 -4.21 0.06 -2.71
N VAL A 233 -3.92 1.32 -3.07
CA VAL A 233 -4.86 2.22 -3.73
C VAL A 233 -5.24 1.68 -5.12
N ALA A 234 -4.25 1.29 -5.91
CA ALA A 234 -4.48 0.74 -7.26
C ALA A 234 -5.37 -0.53 -7.21
N VAL A 235 -5.10 -1.45 -6.27
CA VAL A 235 -5.90 -2.66 -6.08
C VAL A 235 -7.32 -2.32 -5.62
N ALA A 236 -7.51 -1.35 -4.72
CA ALA A 236 -8.86 -0.95 -4.28
C ALA A 236 -9.72 -0.43 -5.46
N TYR A 237 -9.16 0.43 -6.31
CA TYR A 237 -9.85 0.94 -7.50
C TYR A 237 -10.06 -0.14 -8.58
N PHE A 238 -9.10 -1.06 -8.73
CA PHE A 238 -9.28 -2.24 -9.58
C PHE A 238 -10.48 -3.06 -9.11
N LEU A 239 -10.61 -3.34 -7.80
CA LEU A 239 -11.73 -4.11 -7.26
C LEU A 239 -13.06 -3.38 -7.41
N LEU A 240 -13.07 -2.05 -7.20
CA LEU A 240 -14.25 -1.21 -7.45
C LEU A 240 -14.71 -1.33 -8.91
N ALA A 241 -13.78 -1.24 -9.86
CA ALA A 241 -14.09 -1.43 -11.27
C ALA A 241 -14.55 -2.87 -11.54
N TRP A 242 -13.84 -3.88 -11.03
CA TRP A 242 -14.12 -5.30 -11.25
C TRP A 242 -15.54 -5.71 -10.82
N TYR A 243 -15.98 -5.26 -9.64
CA TYR A 243 -17.28 -5.62 -9.06
C TYR A 243 -18.41 -4.61 -9.32
N ARG A 244 -18.23 -3.64 -10.24
CA ARG A 244 -19.19 -2.55 -10.51
C ARG A 244 -20.63 -2.97 -10.83
N ASN A 245 -20.83 -4.21 -11.31
CA ASN A 245 -22.14 -4.78 -11.66
C ASN A 245 -22.64 -5.85 -10.69
N GLU A 246 -21.91 -6.14 -9.61
CA GLU A 246 -22.35 -7.08 -8.57
C GLU A 246 -22.92 -6.27 -7.39
N SER A 247 -24.25 -6.17 -7.32
CA SER A 247 -24.94 -5.37 -6.31
C SER A 247 -24.73 -5.85 -4.87
N ARG A 248 -24.21 -7.06 -4.67
CA ARG A 248 -23.87 -7.60 -3.34
C ARG A 248 -22.45 -7.27 -2.89
N VAL A 249 -21.64 -6.59 -3.71
CA VAL A 249 -20.30 -6.13 -3.32
C VAL A 249 -20.29 -4.62 -3.16
N THR A 250 -19.85 -4.15 -2.00
CA THR A 250 -19.52 -2.74 -1.76
C THR A 250 -18.01 -2.61 -1.61
N VAL A 251 -17.35 -1.89 -2.52
CA VAL A 251 -15.92 -1.59 -2.40
C VAL A 251 -15.74 -0.20 -1.80
N ASP A 252 -15.20 -0.16 -0.58
CA ASP A 252 -14.89 1.08 0.16
C ASP A 252 -13.50 1.61 -0.23
N VAL A 253 -13.49 2.70 -1.01
CA VAL A 253 -12.30 3.42 -1.47
C VAL A 253 -11.99 4.68 -0.65
N ASP A 254 -12.53 4.83 0.57
CA ASP A 254 -12.17 5.92 1.48
C ASP A 254 -10.62 6.03 1.61
N PRO A 255 -10.00 7.21 1.61
CA PRO A 255 -8.53 7.32 1.69
C PRO A 255 -7.96 7.16 3.12
N SER A 256 -8.81 7.01 4.14
CA SER A 256 -8.42 6.92 5.54
C SER A 256 -7.58 5.68 5.85
N LEU A 257 -6.55 5.86 6.68
CA LEU A 257 -5.77 4.76 7.28
C LEU A 257 -6.54 3.97 8.35
N PHE A 258 -7.79 4.36 8.60
CA PHE A 258 -8.69 3.74 9.56
C PHE A 258 -9.94 3.23 8.84
N PHE A 259 -10.32 2.01 9.17
CA PHE A 259 -11.62 1.44 8.84
C PHE A 259 -12.50 1.44 10.09
N TYR A 260 -13.80 1.71 9.91
CA TYR A 260 -14.81 1.61 10.95
C TYR A 260 -16.10 1.03 10.38
N HIS A 261 -16.72 0.12 11.09
CA HIS A 261 -18.01 -0.46 10.71
C HIS A 261 -18.82 -0.81 11.95
N GLN A 262 -20.14 -0.58 11.89
CA GLN A 262 -21.07 -0.96 12.95
C GLN A 262 -22.01 -2.04 12.45
N HIS A 263 -22.18 -3.09 13.25
CA HIS A 263 -23.11 -4.19 13.02
C HIS A 263 -23.91 -4.46 14.30
N GLY A 264 -25.09 -3.84 14.41
CA GLY A 264 -25.87 -3.83 15.66
C GLY A 264 -25.10 -3.20 16.82
N ASP A 265 -24.93 -3.96 17.90
CA ASP A 265 -24.17 -3.63 19.11
C ASP A 265 -22.65 -3.89 18.93
N VAL A 266 -22.18 -4.28 17.74
CA VAL A 266 -20.75 -4.53 17.45
C VAL A 266 -20.13 -3.38 16.67
N MET A 267 -19.00 -2.85 17.14
CA MET A 267 -18.12 -1.95 16.39
C MET A 267 -16.86 -2.69 15.96
N LEU A 268 -16.57 -2.67 14.68
CA LEU A 268 -15.29 -3.09 14.12
C LEU A 268 -14.49 -1.86 13.72
N ALA A 269 -13.20 -1.87 14.05
CA ALA A 269 -12.23 -0.90 13.60
C ALA A 269 -10.99 -1.62 13.06
N ALA A 270 -10.25 -0.96 12.19
CA ALA A 270 -8.93 -1.45 11.81
C ALA A 270 -7.97 -0.34 11.39
N THR A 271 -6.67 -0.62 11.52
CA THR A 271 -5.58 0.17 10.95
C THR A 271 -4.39 -0.77 10.70
N HIS A 272 -3.54 -0.49 9.71
CA HIS A 272 -2.37 -1.34 9.45
C HIS A 272 -1.44 -1.42 10.68
N GLY A 273 -1.14 -0.28 11.31
CA GLY A 273 -0.34 -0.22 12.55
C GLY A 273 1.07 0.39 12.40
N HIS A 274 1.48 0.72 11.16
CA HIS A 274 2.78 1.36 10.90
C HIS A 274 2.80 2.83 11.38
N THR A 275 1.68 3.55 11.25
CA THR A 275 1.55 4.96 11.69
C THR A 275 1.05 5.08 13.12
N VAL A 276 -0.03 4.37 13.46
CA VAL A 276 -0.68 4.42 14.78
C VAL A 276 -0.61 3.03 15.42
N LYS A 277 -0.12 2.97 16.66
CA LYS A 277 -0.06 1.71 17.41
C LYS A 277 -1.44 1.31 17.94
N LEU A 278 -1.75 0.02 17.90
CA LEU A 278 -3.06 -0.54 18.29
C LEU A 278 -3.45 -0.19 19.73
N GLN A 279 -2.47 -0.07 20.63
CA GLN A 279 -2.72 0.34 22.03
C GLN A 279 -3.37 1.72 22.15
N ASN A 280 -3.22 2.59 21.14
CA ASN A 280 -3.82 3.93 21.12
C ASN A 280 -5.22 3.95 20.48
N MET A 281 -5.63 2.86 19.83
CA MET A 281 -6.91 2.78 19.13
C MET A 281 -8.14 2.98 20.02
N PRO A 282 -8.19 2.56 21.30
CA PRO A 282 -9.35 2.81 22.15
C PRO A 282 -9.72 4.30 22.23
N GLN A 283 -8.73 5.16 22.48
CA GLN A 283 -8.95 6.61 22.59
C GLN A 283 -9.33 7.23 21.25
N ILE A 284 -8.71 6.77 20.16
CA ILE A 284 -8.99 7.26 18.81
C ILE A 284 -10.41 6.89 18.38
N MET A 285 -10.82 5.64 18.64
CA MET A 285 -12.18 5.16 18.36
C MET A 285 -13.22 5.97 19.15
N ALA A 286 -13.04 6.06 20.47
CA ALA A 286 -13.97 6.79 21.33
C ALA A 286 -14.10 8.27 20.94
N HIS A 287 -13.00 8.93 20.55
CA HIS A 287 -13.01 10.33 20.16
C HIS A 287 -13.59 10.56 18.76
N ARG A 288 -13.11 9.83 17.75
CA ARG A 288 -13.46 10.09 16.33
C ARG A 288 -14.79 9.47 15.90
N ARG A 289 -15.30 8.51 16.67
CA ARG A 289 -16.52 7.76 16.40
C ARG A 289 -17.37 7.65 17.66
N ALA A 290 -17.49 8.76 18.40
CA ALA A 290 -18.18 8.81 19.70
C ALA A 290 -19.62 8.27 19.65
N GLU A 291 -20.38 8.57 18.60
CA GLU A 291 -21.76 8.08 18.43
C GLU A 291 -21.80 6.55 18.24
N MET A 292 -21.02 6.03 17.28
CA MET A 292 -20.89 4.58 17.06
C MET A 292 -20.35 3.87 18.31
N TRP A 293 -19.40 4.49 19.02
CA TRP A 293 -18.89 3.99 20.29
C TRP A 293 -20.02 3.89 21.31
N GLY A 294 -20.80 4.96 21.52
CA GLY A 294 -21.92 4.97 22.47
C GLY A 294 -23.06 4.01 22.10
N ALA A 295 -23.28 3.77 20.81
CA ALA A 295 -24.32 2.88 20.29
C ALA A 295 -23.95 1.39 20.38
N THR A 296 -22.69 1.04 20.59
CA THR A 296 -22.19 -0.34 20.58
C THR A 296 -21.78 -0.81 21.98
N LYS A 297 -21.76 -2.13 22.19
CA LYS A 297 -21.32 -2.77 23.45
C LYS A 297 -20.04 -3.58 23.25
N PHE A 298 -19.94 -4.28 22.12
CA PHE A 298 -18.78 -5.09 21.76
C PHE A 298 -17.96 -4.32 20.74
N ARG A 299 -16.67 -4.12 21.02
CA ARG A 299 -15.81 -3.34 20.14
C ARG A 299 -14.52 -4.10 19.90
N TYR A 300 -14.12 -4.18 18.63
CA TYR A 300 -12.92 -4.88 18.20
C TYR A 300 -12.12 -3.98 17.29
N CYS A 301 -10.81 -3.91 17.52
CA CYS A 301 -9.88 -3.24 16.62
C CYS A 301 -8.86 -4.25 16.11
N HIS A 302 -8.74 -4.34 14.79
CA HIS A 302 -7.84 -5.24 14.10
C HIS A 302 -6.63 -4.49 13.58
N GLY A 303 -5.45 -5.02 13.81
CA GLY A 303 -4.24 -4.49 13.20
C GLY A 303 -3.27 -5.55 12.74
N PHE A 304 -2.23 -5.08 12.08
CA PHE A 304 -1.42 -5.86 11.16
C PHE A 304 0.05 -5.52 11.44
N HIS A 305 0.92 -5.41 10.43
CA HIS A 305 2.28 -4.85 10.48
C HIS A 305 3.33 -5.64 11.27
N ILE A 306 3.00 -6.12 12.48
CA ILE A 306 3.96 -6.73 13.41
C ILE A 306 4.08 -8.26 13.22
N HIS A 307 3.33 -8.83 12.28
CA HIS A 307 3.33 -10.24 11.84
C HIS A 307 3.07 -11.30 12.92
N HIS A 308 2.81 -10.94 14.16
CA HIS A 308 2.47 -11.87 15.25
C HIS A 308 1.13 -11.51 15.90
N GLN A 309 0.55 -12.50 16.58
CA GLN A 309 -0.70 -12.31 17.31
C GLN A 309 -0.40 -11.70 18.68
N SER A 310 -1.08 -10.60 18.99
CA SER A 310 -1.03 -9.93 20.28
C SER A 310 -2.38 -9.31 20.59
N LYS A 311 -2.71 -9.19 21.88
CA LYS A 311 -3.85 -8.41 22.38
C LYS A 311 -3.32 -7.24 23.20
N PHE A 312 -3.65 -6.01 22.81
CA PHE A 312 -3.11 -4.78 23.41
C PHE A 312 -4.10 -4.10 24.36
N ALA A 313 -5.37 -4.08 23.97
CA ALA A 313 -6.48 -3.64 24.81
C ALA A 313 -7.47 -4.80 24.94
N THR A 314 -8.10 -4.90 26.10
CA THR A 314 -9.07 -5.95 26.44
C THR A 314 -10.40 -5.32 26.84
N GLU A 315 -11.38 -6.14 27.22
CA GLU A 315 -12.74 -5.73 27.58
C GLU A 315 -12.77 -4.59 28.61
N GLY A 316 -11.80 -4.56 29.56
CA GLY A 316 -11.67 -3.48 30.54
C GLY A 316 -11.33 -2.11 29.95
N GLY A 317 -10.75 -2.07 28.75
CA GLY A 317 -10.52 -0.84 27.97
C GLY A 317 -11.70 -0.44 27.07
N GLY A 318 -12.82 -1.16 27.15
CA GLY A 318 -14.02 -0.93 26.34
C GLY A 318 -13.90 -1.41 24.88
N VAL A 319 -12.77 -2.00 24.49
CA VAL A 319 -12.47 -2.54 23.16
C VAL A 319 -11.38 -3.59 23.25
N ILE A 320 -11.48 -4.66 22.44
CA ILE A 320 -10.40 -5.62 22.25
C ILE A 320 -9.58 -5.19 21.03
N CYS A 321 -8.32 -4.84 21.22
CA CYS A 321 -7.40 -4.56 20.11
C CYS A 321 -6.47 -5.75 19.90
N GLU A 322 -6.51 -6.38 18.72
CA GLU A 322 -5.65 -7.51 18.38
C GLU A 322 -4.87 -7.32 17.08
N SER A 323 -3.65 -7.86 17.04
CA SER A 323 -2.87 -8.01 15.80
C SER A 323 -2.98 -9.42 15.22
N HIS A 324 -2.82 -9.54 13.91
CA HIS A 324 -2.91 -10.81 13.19
C HIS A 324 -1.55 -11.32 12.71
N GLN A 325 -1.38 -12.65 12.70
CA GLN A 325 -0.16 -13.31 12.22
C GLN A 325 -0.12 -13.40 10.70
N ALA A 326 0.90 -12.83 10.06
CA ALA A 326 1.11 -12.93 8.61
C ALA A 326 1.11 -14.41 8.13
N PRO A 327 0.55 -14.72 6.94
CA PRO A 327 0.54 -16.10 6.43
C PRO A 327 1.84 -16.50 5.72
N ILE A 328 2.81 -15.59 5.64
CA ILE A 328 4.10 -15.75 4.96
C ILE A 328 5.23 -16.19 5.91
N PRO A 329 6.27 -16.87 5.42
CA PRO A 329 7.49 -17.12 6.18
C PRO A 329 8.27 -15.82 6.42
N GLN A 330 9.25 -15.89 7.31
CA GLN A 330 10.13 -14.75 7.58
C GLN A 330 11.05 -14.51 6.38
N ASP A 331 11.17 -13.24 5.98
CA ASP A 331 12.24 -12.82 5.09
C ASP A 331 13.61 -12.86 5.80
N ALA A 332 14.68 -12.67 5.04
CA ALA A 332 16.05 -12.71 5.55
C ALA A 332 16.29 -11.72 6.69
N TRP A 333 15.71 -10.52 6.59
CA TRP A 333 15.85 -9.47 7.61
C TRP A 333 15.16 -9.85 8.91
N HIS A 334 13.90 -10.29 8.85
CA HIS A 334 13.13 -10.69 10.02
C HIS A 334 13.73 -11.91 10.71
N TYR A 335 14.20 -12.89 9.92
CA TYR A 335 14.90 -14.06 10.43
C TYR A 335 16.22 -13.67 11.13
N GLY A 336 17.05 -12.85 10.47
CA GLY A 336 18.32 -12.39 11.03
C GLY A 336 18.16 -11.50 12.27
N ALA A 337 17.06 -10.75 12.37
CA ALA A 337 16.71 -9.95 13.54
C ALA A 337 16.21 -10.77 14.74
N GLY A 338 16.00 -12.09 14.58
CA GLY A 338 15.56 -12.97 15.65
C GLY A 338 14.10 -12.80 16.05
N PHE A 339 13.26 -12.23 15.18
CA PHE A 339 11.82 -12.21 15.41
C PHE A 339 11.25 -13.64 15.38
N LEU A 340 10.17 -13.88 16.11
CA LEU A 340 9.51 -15.19 16.16
C LEU A 340 8.00 -15.00 16.07
N SER A 341 7.38 -15.62 15.07
CA SER A 341 5.93 -15.56 14.87
C SER A 341 5.41 -16.85 14.23
N GLY A 342 4.28 -17.35 14.75
CA GLY A 342 3.48 -18.31 14.00
C GLY A 342 2.85 -17.64 12.77
N ARG A 343 2.30 -18.45 11.86
CA ARG A 343 1.66 -17.99 10.64
C ARG A 343 0.23 -18.49 10.53
N SER A 344 -0.68 -17.65 10.05
CA SER A 344 -2.07 -18.08 9.90
C SER A 344 -2.92 -17.23 9.00
N LEU A 345 -4.03 -17.82 8.59
CA LEU A 345 -5.21 -17.12 8.11
C LEU A 345 -6.38 -17.41 9.06
N GLN A 346 -7.37 -16.53 9.07
CA GLN A 346 -8.56 -16.73 9.88
C GLN A 346 -9.78 -16.01 9.31
N THR A 347 -10.94 -16.41 9.80
CA THR A 347 -12.17 -15.63 9.75
C THR A 347 -12.73 -15.49 11.15
N ILE A 348 -13.43 -14.39 11.41
CA ILE A 348 -14.00 -14.08 12.72
C ILE A 348 -15.46 -13.67 12.50
N THR A 349 -16.38 -14.38 13.13
CA THR A 349 -17.81 -14.10 12.98
C THR A 349 -18.37 -13.48 14.25
N TYR A 350 -19.07 -12.37 14.05
CA TYR A 350 -19.72 -11.58 15.07
C TYR A 350 -21.22 -11.68 14.92
N HIS A 351 -21.92 -11.84 16.04
CA HIS A 351 -23.37 -11.69 16.11
C HIS A 351 -23.70 -10.27 16.54
N ALA A 352 -24.68 -9.64 15.88
CA ALA A 352 -25.09 -8.25 16.05
C ALA A 352 -25.36 -7.86 17.52
N ARG A 353 -25.74 -8.82 18.36
CA ARG A 353 -26.08 -8.60 19.79
C ARG A 353 -25.16 -9.28 20.79
N TYR A 354 -24.25 -10.16 20.35
CA TYR A 354 -23.46 -11.01 21.26
C TYR A 354 -21.94 -10.86 21.07
N GLY A 355 -21.48 -10.05 20.12
CA GLY A 355 -20.06 -9.90 19.82
C GLY A 355 -19.51 -11.11 19.05
N GLU A 356 -18.24 -11.42 19.24
CA GLU A 356 -17.57 -12.57 18.60
C GLU A 356 -18.18 -13.90 19.07
N ILE A 357 -18.67 -14.71 18.12
CA ILE A 357 -19.28 -16.03 18.39
C ILE A 357 -18.54 -17.20 17.72
N SER A 358 -17.69 -16.93 16.75
CA SER A 358 -16.95 -17.98 16.05
C SER A 358 -15.65 -17.44 15.47
N ARG A 359 -14.62 -18.28 15.47
CA ARG A 359 -13.34 -18.00 14.83
C ARG A 359 -12.83 -19.25 14.16
N VAL A 360 -12.63 -19.17 12.85
CA VAL A 360 -12.02 -20.25 12.07
C VAL A 360 -10.59 -19.88 11.81
N ARG A 361 -9.67 -20.76 12.18
CA ARG A 361 -8.23 -20.56 12.00
C ARG A 361 -7.66 -21.63 11.08
N VAL A 362 -6.74 -21.21 10.22
CA VAL A 362 -5.87 -22.07 9.41
C VAL A 362 -4.45 -21.72 9.78
N ALA A 363 -3.74 -22.67 10.41
CA ALA A 363 -2.31 -22.53 10.62
C ALA A 363 -1.60 -22.70 9.27
N MET A 364 -0.72 -21.76 8.90
CA MET A 364 0.14 -21.96 7.74
C MET A 364 1.33 -22.77 8.23
N ILE A 365 1.23 -24.09 8.05
CA ILE A 365 2.34 -24.99 8.32
C ILE A 365 3.11 -25.12 7.01
N ASP A 366 4.42 -24.90 7.07
CA ASP A 366 5.30 -25.32 6.00
C ASP A 366 5.27 -26.84 6.03
N ASP A 367 4.48 -27.45 5.13
CA ASP A 367 4.57 -28.87 4.90
C ASP A 367 6.06 -29.18 4.71
N GLY A 368 6.63 -29.96 5.64
CA GLY A 368 8.02 -30.39 5.58
C GLY A 368 8.33 -30.92 4.17
N PRO A 369 9.59 -30.83 3.74
CA PRO A 369 9.95 -30.73 2.33
C PRO A 369 9.16 -31.71 1.46
N MET A 370 8.15 -31.20 0.74
CA MET A 370 7.88 -31.72 -0.59
C MET A 370 9.07 -31.29 -1.43
N ALA A 371 10.17 -32.01 -1.25
CA ALA A 371 11.30 -31.99 -2.13
C ALA A 371 10.80 -32.44 -3.51
N THR A 372 10.31 -31.52 -4.32
CA THR A 372 10.61 -31.56 -5.74
C THR A 372 12.09 -31.21 -5.87
N ASN A 373 12.94 -32.13 -5.42
CA ASN A 373 14.32 -32.15 -5.83
C ASN A 373 14.27 -32.55 -7.30
N ASP A 374 14.17 -31.57 -8.19
CA ASP A 374 14.18 -31.80 -9.64
C ASP A 374 15.47 -32.55 -10.06
N ASN A 375 16.52 -32.55 -9.22
CA ASN A 375 17.70 -33.39 -9.45
C ASN A 375 17.42 -34.88 -9.25
N GLU A 376 16.50 -35.31 -8.38
CA GLU A 376 16.14 -36.74 -8.27
C GLU A 376 15.31 -37.21 -9.48
N THR A 377 14.38 -36.39 -9.97
CA THR A 377 13.61 -36.71 -11.18
C THR A 377 14.49 -36.71 -12.43
N GLN A 378 15.44 -35.77 -12.54
CA GLN A 378 16.42 -35.78 -13.62
C GLN A 378 17.45 -36.91 -13.50
N ARG A 379 17.88 -37.26 -12.28
CA ARG A 379 18.77 -38.40 -12.05
C ARG A 379 18.10 -39.74 -12.38
N ARG A 380 16.85 -39.95 -11.94
CA ARG A 380 16.06 -41.13 -12.30
C ARG A 380 15.83 -41.23 -13.81
N ARG A 381 15.52 -40.13 -14.50
CA ARG A 381 15.40 -40.10 -15.97
C ARG A 381 16.74 -40.40 -16.67
N ARG A 382 17.88 -39.99 -16.12
CA ARG A 382 19.21 -40.31 -16.68
C ARG A 382 19.58 -41.78 -16.46
N GLU A 383 19.31 -42.32 -15.28
CA GLU A 383 19.55 -43.73 -14.94
C GLU A 383 18.63 -44.68 -15.75
N GLU A 384 17.37 -44.29 -15.99
CA GLU A 384 16.42 -45.04 -16.81
C GLU A 384 16.80 -45.01 -18.31
N ASN A 385 17.26 -43.87 -18.83
CA ASN A 385 17.76 -43.77 -20.20
C ASN A 385 19.09 -44.51 -20.42
N GLN A 386 19.92 -44.69 -19.38
CA GLN A 386 21.12 -45.53 -19.46
C GLN A 386 20.79 -47.02 -19.47
N ARG A 387 19.75 -47.45 -18.75
CA ARG A 387 19.28 -48.85 -18.76
C ARG A 387 18.59 -49.27 -20.06
N LEU A 388 18.01 -48.33 -20.81
CA LEU A 388 17.38 -48.60 -22.11
C LEU A 388 18.37 -48.59 -23.29
N ARG A 389 19.65 -48.27 -23.04
CA ARG A 389 20.71 -48.16 -24.06
C ARG A 389 21.85 -49.17 -23.89
N GLY A 390 21.79 -50.04 -22.89
CA GLY A 390 22.66 -51.21 -22.72
C GLY A 390 21.82 -52.47 -22.76
#